data_AF-A0A8T0DFU2-F1
#
_entry.id   AF-A0A8T0DFU2-F1
#
_cell.length_a   1.000
_cell.length_b   1.000
_cell.length_c   1.000
_cell.angle_alpha   90.00
_cell.angle_beta   90.00
_cell.angle_gamma   90.00
#
_symmetry.space_group_name_H-M   'P 1'
#
loop_
_entity.id
_entity.type
_entity.pdbx_description
1 polymer ?
#
loop_
_entity_poly.entity_id
_entity_poly.type
_entity_poly.pdbx_seq_one_letter_code
_entity_poly.pdbx_strand_id
1 'polypeptide(L)'
;MTSMDPFIDIFVHIDLDNSNTITVSDLEAYVKKNNLDDEMIRHPDKIRFKCLFKSSVQKWTALFDPNNTGVITLEKFCDVLGLKPAEVMERRQSMAQQSRRAQNLGDDIQVIYEDMPFADQVLITDETRERFRNIKSVEDMQKLTEQLKQFCDNEFGPLWQVAVIDGDHWITHTHLPGHAFQFHMSGHTYMFWKIPE
;
A
#
# COMPACT_ATOMS: atom_id res chain seq x y z
N MET A 1 9.61 30.45 -6.06
CA MET A 1 9.15 29.57 -7.15
C MET A 1 8.16 28.60 -6.54
N THR A 2 6.90 28.72 -6.90
CA THR A 2 5.76 28.00 -6.32
C THR A 2 5.89 26.50 -6.58
N SER A 3 6.10 25.72 -5.51
CA SER A 3 6.25 24.26 -5.50
C SER A 3 5.02 23.60 -6.12
N MET A 4 5.21 23.03 -7.32
CA MET A 4 4.22 22.18 -8.01
C MET A 4 4.42 20.69 -7.65
N ASP A 5 5.22 20.39 -6.63
CA ASP A 5 5.50 19.04 -6.12
C ASP A 5 4.23 18.23 -5.78
N PRO A 6 3.15 18.82 -5.20
CA PRO A 6 1.97 18.05 -4.84
C PRO A 6 1.29 17.37 -6.03
N PHE A 7 1.31 17.97 -7.21
CA PHE A 7 0.69 17.37 -8.41
C PHE A 7 1.53 16.25 -8.99
N ILE A 8 2.86 16.37 -8.91
CA ILE A 8 3.77 15.30 -9.31
C ILE A 8 3.56 14.07 -8.41
N ASP A 9 3.47 14.29 -7.09
CA ASP A 9 3.21 13.22 -6.12
C ASP A 9 1.87 12.53 -6.40
N ILE A 10 0.81 13.30 -6.69
CA ILE A 10 -0.49 12.74 -7.04
C ILE A 10 -0.39 11.86 -8.29
N PHE A 11 0.29 12.31 -9.36
CA PHE A 11 0.45 11.50 -10.57
C PHE A 11 1.16 10.17 -10.29
N VAL A 12 2.27 10.22 -9.54
CA VAL A 12 3.04 9.02 -9.17
C VAL A 12 2.22 8.08 -8.28
N HIS A 13 1.34 8.59 -7.44
CA HIS A 13 0.47 7.78 -6.58
C HIS A 13 -0.74 7.16 -7.31
N ILE A 14 -1.14 7.71 -8.45
CA ILE A 14 -2.24 7.15 -9.26
C ILE A 14 -1.72 6.15 -10.30
N ASP A 15 -0.61 6.46 -10.98
CA ASP A 15 0.03 5.61 -12.01
C ASP A 15 0.85 4.47 -11.39
N LEU A 16 0.17 3.56 -10.68
CA LEU A 16 0.80 2.48 -9.90
C LEU A 16 1.51 1.44 -10.77
N ASP A 17 1.05 1.22 -11.99
CA ASP A 17 1.65 0.29 -12.94
C ASP A 17 2.81 0.90 -13.73
N ASN A 18 3.09 2.20 -13.53
CA ASN A 18 4.09 2.98 -14.27
C ASN A 18 3.86 3.02 -15.78
N SER A 19 2.62 2.87 -16.24
CA SER A 19 2.25 2.95 -17.65
C SER A 19 2.42 4.36 -18.23
N ASN A 20 2.60 5.36 -17.37
CA ASN A 20 2.55 6.80 -17.70
C ASN A 20 1.17 7.22 -18.20
N THR A 21 0.15 6.45 -17.84
CA THR A 21 -1.24 6.68 -18.23
C THR A 21 -2.15 6.42 -17.05
N ILE A 22 -3.04 7.37 -16.77
CA ILE A 22 -4.03 7.26 -15.70
C ILE A 22 -5.39 7.03 -16.35
N THR A 23 -6.02 5.91 -16.04
CA THR A 23 -7.40 5.64 -16.45
C THR A 23 -8.41 6.31 -15.51
N VAL A 24 -9.66 6.43 -15.95
CA VAL A 24 -10.76 6.88 -15.08
C VAL A 24 -10.89 5.98 -13.85
N SER A 25 -10.67 4.67 -14.00
CA SER A 25 -10.73 3.72 -12.89
C SER A 25 -9.61 3.93 -11.86
N ASP A 26 -8.40 4.28 -12.30
CA ASP A 26 -7.28 4.59 -11.39
C ASP A 26 -7.57 5.85 -10.57
N LEU A 27 -8.15 6.87 -11.22
CA LEU A 27 -8.61 8.09 -10.56
C LEU A 27 -9.71 7.83 -9.54
N GLU A 28 -10.72 7.05 -9.90
CA GLU A 28 -11.81 6.67 -8.99
C GLU A 28 -11.28 5.88 -7.79
N ALA A 29 -10.35 4.95 -8.02
CA ALA A 29 -9.69 4.19 -6.97
C ALA A 29 -8.90 5.09 -6.01
N TYR A 30 -8.13 6.04 -6.56
CA TYR A 30 -7.35 6.99 -5.76
C TYR A 30 -8.22 7.93 -4.94
N VAL A 31 -9.28 8.50 -5.52
CA VAL A 31 -10.23 9.39 -4.82
C VAL A 31 -10.90 8.66 -3.65
N LYS A 32 -11.38 7.44 -3.92
CA LYS A 32 -12.00 6.58 -2.91
C LYS A 32 -11.03 6.21 -1.79
N LYS A 33 -9.80 5.83 -2.13
CA LYS A 33 -8.77 5.41 -1.15
C LYS A 33 -8.38 6.56 -0.21
N ASN A 34 -8.30 7.79 -0.72
CA ASN A 34 -7.83 8.95 0.03
C ASN A 34 -8.97 9.75 0.68
N ASN A 35 -10.21 9.26 0.65
CA ASN A 35 -11.40 9.95 1.18
C ASN A 35 -11.54 11.41 0.70
N LEU A 36 -11.11 11.69 -0.55
CA LEU A 36 -11.11 13.05 -1.11
C LEU A 36 -12.52 13.58 -1.43
N ASP A 37 -13.56 12.80 -1.10
CA ASP A 37 -14.98 13.11 -1.28
C ASP A 37 -15.62 13.78 -0.04
N ASP A 38 -15.00 13.74 1.15
CA ASP A 38 -15.65 14.16 2.41
C ASP A 38 -15.44 15.63 2.82
N GLU A 39 -14.48 16.35 2.22
CA GLU A 39 -14.13 17.73 2.60
C GLU A 39 -14.99 18.84 1.96
N MET A 40 -16.26 18.57 1.62
CA MET A 40 -17.23 19.61 1.25
C MET A 40 -18.63 19.46 1.88
N ILE A 41 -18.78 18.66 2.94
CA ILE A 41 -20.09 18.47 3.62
C ILE A 41 -20.06 19.08 5.03
N ARG A 42 -20.20 20.39 5.08
CA ARG A 42 -20.91 21.08 6.18
C ARG A 42 -22.07 21.88 5.59
N HIS A 43 -23.03 21.21 4.94
CA HIS A 43 -24.36 21.78 4.79
C HIS A 43 -25.44 20.68 4.78
N PRO A 44 -26.48 20.80 5.62
CA PRO A 44 -27.42 19.70 5.86
C PRO A 44 -28.63 19.88 4.95
N ASP A 45 -28.64 19.28 3.77
CA ASP A 45 -29.90 18.98 3.07
C ASP A 45 -29.74 17.71 2.21
N LYS A 46 -30.27 16.62 2.78
CA LYS A 46 -30.25 15.27 2.26
C LYS A 46 -31.22 15.17 1.07
N ILE A 47 -30.70 15.20 -0.16
CA ILE A 47 -31.31 14.61 -1.39
C ILE A 47 -30.32 14.61 -2.59
N ARG A 48 -29.15 15.26 -2.51
CA ARG A 48 -28.18 15.41 -3.64
C ARG A 48 -26.95 14.49 -3.62
N PHE A 49 -26.97 13.39 -2.85
CA PHE A 49 -25.78 12.60 -2.50
C PHE A 49 -25.12 11.82 -3.67
N LYS A 50 -25.80 11.62 -4.81
CA LYS A 50 -25.21 10.91 -5.97
C LYS A 50 -24.43 11.84 -6.93
N CYS A 51 -24.64 13.15 -6.86
CA CYS A 51 -24.04 14.11 -7.80
C CYS A 51 -22.66 14.64 -7.36
N LEU A 52 -22.23 14.39 -6.11
CA LEU A 52 -20.98 14.92 -5.55
C LEU A 52 -19.77 14.01 -5.84
N PHE A 53 -19.96 12.69 -5.94
CA PHE A 53 -18.93 11.71 -6.35
C PHE A 53 -18.31 12.03 -7.73
N LYS A 54 -19.07 12.72 -8.58
CA LYS A 54 -18.69 13.07 -9.94
C LYS A 54 -17.73 14.28 -9.98
N SER A 55 -17.65 15.12 -8.94
CA SER A 55 -16.99 16.43 -9.02
C SER A 55 -15.48 16.37 -9.25
N SER A 56 -14.74 15.54 -8.51
CA SER A 56 -13.26 15.53 -8.57
C SER A 56 -12.76 14.82 -9.82
N VAL A 57 -13.33 13.66 -10.13
CA VAL A 57 -13.02 12.92 -11.36
C VAL A 57 -13.40 13.72 -12.60
N GLN A 58 -14.61 14.33 -12.65
CA GLN A 58 -14.99 15.17 -13.79
C GLN A 58 -14.10 16.38 -13.99
N LYS A 59 -13.66 17.03 -12.91
CA LYS A 59 -12.73 18.16 -13.01
C LYS A 59 -11.39 17.71 -13.58
N TRP A 60 -10.86 16.59 -13.11
CA TRP A 60 -9.62 16.02 -13.63
C TRP A 60 -9.75 15.59 -15.09
N THR A 61 -10.79 14.84 -15.45
CA THR A 61 -11.05 14.45 -16.84
C THR A 61 -11.24 15.68 -17.74
N ALA A 62 -11.98 16.71 -17.29
CA ALA A 62 -12.19 17.93 -18.07
C ALA A 62 -10.89 18.73 -18.30
N LEU A 63 -9.97 18.71 -17.33
CA LEU A 63 -8.69 19.42 -17.43
C LEU A 63 -7.64 18.66 -18.24
N PHE A 64 -7.56 17.34 -18.04
CA PHE A 64 -6.45 16.53 -18.53
C PHE A 64 -6.81 15.56 -19.66
N ASP A 65 -8.10 15.29 -19.89
CA ASP A 65 -8.61 14.49 -21.02
C ASP A 65 -9.74 15.23 -21.75
N PRO A 66 -9.46 16.41 -22.36
CA PRO A 66 -10.47 17.24 -22.99
C PRO A 66 -11.14 16.57 -24.21
N ASN A 67 -10.49 15.55 -24.78
CA ASN A 67 -10.99 14.77 -25.91
C ASN A 67 -11.81 13.55 -25.45
N ASN A 68 -11.97 13.34 -24.14
CA ASN A 68 -12.71 12.23 -23.54
C ASN A 68 -12.26 10.86 -24.08
N THR A 69 -10.95 10.67 -24.17
CA THR A 69 -10.30 9.43 -24.59
C THR A 69 -10.42 8.33 -23.52
N GLY A 70 -10.72 8.70 -22.27
CA GLY A 70 -10.77 7.82 -21.11
C GLY A 70 -9.42 7.64 -20.41
N VAL A 71 -8.37 8.31 -20.89
CA VAL A 71 -7.00 8.18 -20.38
C VAL A 71 -6.34 9.55 -20.29
N ILE A 72 -5.64 9.79 -19.18
CA ILE A 72 -4.79 10.96 -18.97
C ILE A 72 -3.33 10.54 -19.10
N THR A 73 -2.64 11.02 -20.14
CA THR A 73 -1.22 10.70 -20.35
C THR A 73 -0.31 11.62 -19.54
N LEU A 74 0.88 11.13 -19.20
CA LEU A 74 1.92 11.94 -18.55
C LEU A 74 2.24 13.22 -19.32
N GLU A 75 2.34 13.13 -20.65
CA GLU A 75 2.61 14.27 -21.54
C GLU A 75 1.52 15.34 -21.38
N LYS A 76 0.25 14.94 -21.49
CA LYS A 76 -0.86 15.87 -21.39
C LYS A 76 -0.99 16.47 -19.99
N PHE A 77 -0.74 15.68 -18.96
CA PHE A 77 -0.70 16.13 -17.58
C PHE A 77 0.37 17.22 -17.38
N CYS A 78 1.58 16.97 -17.88
CA CYS A 78 2.69 17.91 -17.81
C CYS A 78 2.40 19.21 -18.58
N ASP A 79 1.85 19.10 -19.79
CA ASP A 79 1.50 20.24 -20.64
C ASP A 79 0.51 21.20 -19.96
N VAL A 80 -0.51 20.66 -19.30
CA VAL A 80 -1.56 21.47 -18.64
C VAL A 80 -1.03 22.17 -17.39
N LEU A 81 -0.14 21.53 -16.64
CA LEU A 81 0.42 22.08 -15.40
C LEU A 81 1.71 22.88 -15.60
N GLY A 82 2.28 22.89 -16.81
CA GLY A 82 3.56 23.53 -17.10
C GLY A 82 4.75 22.79 -16.49
N LEU A 83 4.63 21.48 -16.30
CA LEU A 83 5.67 20.59 -15.75
C LEU A 83 6.48 19.96 -16.88
N LYS A 84 7.64 19.39 -16.55
CA LYS A 84 8.40 18.56 -17.48
C LYS A 84 8.23 17.08 -17.13
N PRO A 85 8.03 16.17 -18.12
CA PRO A 85 7.97 14.73 -17.85
C PRO A 85 9.19 14.20 -17.08
N ALA A 86 10.38 14.78 -17.33
CA ALA A 86 11.60 14.45 -16.61
C ALA A 86 11.51 14.70 -15.10
N GLU A 87 10.80 15.74 -14.66
CA GLU A 87 10.61 16.05 -13.23
C GLU A 87 9.72 15.00 -12.56
N VAL A 88 8.69 14.51 -13.26
CA VAL A 88 7.83 13.42 -12.78
C VAL A 88 8.59 12.10 -12.68
N MET A 89 9.42 11.80 -13.68
CA MET A 89 10.27 10.61 -13.67
C MET A 89 11.31 10.66 -12.55
N GLU A 90 11.97 11.80 -12.37
CA GLU A 90 12.94 12.00 -11.28
C GLU A 90 12.26 11.85 -9.91
N ARG A 91 11.09 12.45 -9.73
CA ARG A 91 10.31 12.30 -8.49
C ARG A 91 9.96 10.84 -8.23
N ARG A 92 9.47 10.11 -9.23
CA ARG A 92 9.18 8.66 -9.13
C ARG A 92 10.41 7.86 -8.71
N GLN A 93 11.55 8.11 -9.34
CA GLN A 93 12.81 7.44 -8.98
C GLN A 93 13.25 7.78 -7.55
N SER A 94 13.13 9.05 -7.16
CA SER A 94 13.47 9.50 -5.80
C SER A 94 12.57 8.85 -4.75
N MET A 95 11.26 8.74 -4.99
CA MET A 95 10.31 8.06 -4.11
C MET A 95 10.61 6.57 -4.02
N ALA A 96 10.85 5.90 -5.14
CA ALA A 96 11.23 4.49 -5.14
C ALA A 96 12.55 4.24 -4.38
N GLN A 97 13.54 5.13 -4.54
CA GLN A 97 14.82 5.05 -3.86
C GLN A 97 14.70 5.40 -2.37
N GLN A 98 13.83 6.34 -2.01
CA GLN A 98 13.52 6.70 -0.63
C GLN A 98 12.79 5.56 0.08
N SER A 99 11.80 4.93 -0.55
CA SER A 99 11.15 3.72 -0.04
C SER A 99 12.16 2.59 0.17
N ARG A 100 13.07 2.35 -0.78
CA ARG A 100 14.15 1.37 -0.63
C ARG A 100 15.14 1.69 0.49
N ARG A 101 15.46 2.97 0.70
CA ARG A 101 16.35 3.41 1.80
C ARG A 101 15.66 3.42 3.16
N ALA A 102 14.34 3.55 3.18
CA ALA A 102 13.52 3.48 4.38
C ALA A 102 13.22 2.04 4.81
N GLN A 103 13.49 1.04 3.96
CA GLN A 103 13.38 -0.38 4.33
C GLN A 103 14.42 -0.70 5.41
N ASN A 104 13.95 -0.74 6.66
CA ASN A 104 14.62 -1.34 7.79
C ASN A 104 13.58 -2.13 8.58
N LEU A 105 14.00 -3.16 9.29
CA LEU A 105 13.08 -3.94 10.12
C LEU A 105 12.72 -3.21 11.43
N GLY A 106 13.51 -2.21 11.82
CA GLY A 106 13.45 -1.58 13.14
C GLY A 106 14.24 -2.36 14.20
N ASP A 107 14.69 -1.65 15.23
CA ASP A 107 15.48 -2.24 16.33
C ASP A 107 14.64 -3.15 17.25
N ASP A 108 13.32 -3.12 17.12
CA ASP A 108 12.35 -3.94 17.86
C ASP A 108 12.19 -5.36 17.29
N ILE A 109 12.73 -5.61 16.10
CA ILE A 109 12.66 -6.90 15.41
C ILE A 109 13.96 -7.66 15.60
N GLN A 110 13.83 -8.88 16.14
CA GLN A 110 14.91 -9.85 16.15
C GLN A 110 14.58 -10.99 15.20
N VAL A 111 15.27 -11.04 14.05
CA VAL A 111 15.10 -12.14 13.08
C VAL A 111 15.61 -13.45 13.67
N ILE A 112 14.81 -14.51 13.56
CA ILE A 112 15.14 -15.87 14.00
C ILE A 112 15.54 -16.72 12.79
N TYR A 113 14.75 -16.64 11.71
CA TYR A 113 14.97 -17.36 10.48
C TYR A 113 14.42 -16.57 9.30
N GLU A 114 15.12 -16.59 8.17
CA GLU A 114 14.71 -15.93 6.95
C GLU A 114 14.97 -16.81 5.72
N ASP A 115 13.97 -16.89 4.86
CA ASP A 115 14.04 -17.42 3.51
C ASP A 115 12.99 -16.65 2.69
N MET A 116 13.22 -15.35 2.49
CA MET A 116 12.44 -14.46 1.63
C MET A 116 13.20 -13.14 1.38
N PRO A 117 12.86 -12.35 0.34
CA PRO A 117 13.50 -11.06 0.08
C PRO A 117 13.32 -10.06 1.23
N PHE A 118 14.37 -9.28 1.53
CA PHE A 118 14.37 -8.30 2.63
C PHE A 118 13.24 -7.27 2.55
N ALA A 119 12.87 -6.84 1.33
CA ALA A 119 11.75 -5.92 1.14
C ALA A 119 10.42 -6.49 1.66
N ASP A 120 10.21 -7.79 1.47
CA ASP A 120 9.00 -8.48 1.89
C ASP A 120 9.03 -8.77 3.40
N GLN A 121 10.22 -9.00 3.97
CA GLN A 121 10.39 -9.06 5.42
C GLN A 121 9.93 -7.77 6.09
N VAL A 122 10.33 -6.60 5.55
CA VAL A 122 9.91 -5.28 6.05
C VAL A 122 8.39 -5.13 5.99
N LEU A 123 7.76 -5.52 4.87
CA LEU A 123 6.30 -5.48 4.73
C LEU A 123 5.62 -6.33 5.81
N ILE A 124 6.08 -7.56 6.04
CA ILE A 124 5.51 -8.44 7.06
C ILE A 124 5.70 -7.86 8.47
N THR A 125 6.89 -7.34 8.80
CA THR A 125 7.13 -6.76 10.13
C THR A 125 6.31 -5.49 10.38
N ASP A 126 6.17 -4.64 9.37
CA ASP A 126 5.40 -3.40 9.48
C ASP A 126 3.91 -3.69 9.68
N GLU A 127 3.35 -4.60 8.88
CA GLU A 127 1.97 -5.05 9.02
C GLU A 127 1.71 -5.69 10.39
N THR A 128 2.64 -6.53 10.84
CA THR A 128 2.56 -7.18 12.16
C THR A 128 2.57 -6.14 13.27
N ARG A 129 3.48 -5.16 13.20
CA ARG A 129 3.58 -4.07 14.18
C ARG A 129 2.32 -3.22 14.20
N GLU A 130 1.75 -2.88 13.06
CA GLU A 130 0.52 -2.08 12.98
C GLU A 130 -0.66 -2.80 13.65
N ARG A 131 -0.89 -4.07 13.28
CA ARG A 131 -2.00 -4.87 13.82
C ARG A 131 -1.83 -5.18 15.31
N PHE A 132 -0.59 -5.39 15.76
CA PHE A 132 -0.29 -5.67 17.16
C PHE A 132 -0.69 -4.54 18.12
N ARG A 133 -0.71 -3.26 17.67
CA ARG A 133 -1.07 -2.10 18.51
C ARG A 133 -2.46 -2.19 19.14
N ASN A 134 -3.36 -2.98 18.55
CA ASN A 134 -4.76 -3.07 18.98
C ASN A 134 -5.07 -4.32 19.82
N ILE A 135 -4.07 -5.15 20.11
CA ILE A 135 -4.24 -6.42 20.82
C ILE A 135 -4.37 -6.16 22.34
N LYS A 136 -5.44 -6.71 22.94
CA LYS A 136 -5.68 -6.60 24.39
C LYS A 136 -6.03 -7.94 25.04
N SER A 137 -6.29 -8.96 24.25
CA SER A 137 -6.79 -10.26 24.71
C SER A 137 -6.29 -11.41 23.82
N VAL A 138 -6.45 -12.65 24.31
CA VAL A 138 -6.13 -13.86 23.55
C VAL A 138 -6.99 -14.01 22.30
N GLU A 139 -8.27 -13.60 22.35
CA GLU A 139 -9.15 -13.61 21.18
C GLU A 139 -8.67 -12.63 20.09
N ASP A 140 -8.06 -11.52 20.49
CA ASP A 140 -7.44 -10.58 19.55
C ASP A 140 -6.19 -11.20 18.91
N MET A 141 -5.42 -12.00 19.65
CA MET A 141 -4.27 -12.73 19.11
C MET A 141 -4.67 -13.76 18.05
N GLN A 142 -5.78 -14.46 18.24
CA GLN A 142 -6.30 -15.36 17.21
C GLN A 142 -6.73 -14.58 15.95
N LYS A 143 -7.43 -13.45 16.12
CA LYS A 143 -7.78 -12.59 14.99
C LYS A 143 -6.54 -12.03 14.28
N LEU A 144 -5.48 -11.72 15.03
CA LEU A 144 -4.21 -11.26 14.49
C LEU A 144 -3.62 -12.31 13.54
N THR A 145 -3.56 -13.59 13.95
CA THR A 145 -2.99 -14.64 13.10
C THR A 145 -3.79 -14.84 11.81
N GLU A 146 -5.12 -14.81 11.89
CA GLU A 146 -6.01 -14.89 10.72
C GLU A 146 -5.81 -13.70 9.77
N GLN A 147 -5.70 -12.49 10.31
CA GLN A 147 -5.48 -11.27 9.53
C GLN A 147 -4.11 -11.24 8.86
N LEU A 148 -3.05 -11.66 9.57
CA LEU A 148 -1.70 -11.73 9.04
C LEU A 148 -1.59 -12.80 7.95
N LYS A 149 -2.28 -13.93 8.12
CA LYS A 149 -2.40 -14.94 7.06
C LYS A 149 -3.08 -14.35 5.82
N GLN A 150 -4.24 -13.69 5.99
CA GLN A 150 -4.96 -13.07 4.87
C GLN A 150 -4.11 -12.02 4.15
N PHE A 151 -3.37 -11.21 4.89
CA PHE A 151 -2.41 -10.26 4.32
C PHE A 151 -1.39 -10.99 3.43
N CYS A 152 -0.74 -12.04 3.95
CA CYS A 152 0.26 -12.77 3.16
C CYS A 152 -0.36 -13.47 1.94
N ASP A 153 -1.56 -14.03 2.08
CA ASP A 153 -2.28 -14.65 0.96
C ASP A 153 -2.61 -13.64 -0.16
N ASN A 154 -2.94 -12.40 0.22
CA ASN A 154 -3.28 -11.33 -0.73
C ASN A 154 -2.03 -10.75 -1.41
N GLU A 155 -0.95 -10.52 -0.66
CA GLU A 155 0.26 -9.87 -1.16
C GLU A 155 1.20 -10.84 -1.88
N PHE A 156 1.34 -12.08 -1.38
CA PHE A 156 2.35 -13.04 -1.84
C PHE A 156 1.73 -14.34 -2.42
N GLY A 157 0.42 -14.32 -2.68
CA GLY A 157 -0.36 -15.45 -3.17
C GLY A 157 -0.73 -16.45 -2.07
N PRO A 158 -1.66 -17.38 -2.34
CA PRO A 158 -2.37 -18.16 -1.32
C PRO A 158 -1.49 -19.20 -0.62
N LEU A 159 -2.08 -19.87 0.39
CA LEU A 159 -1.52 -21.01 1.14
C LEU A 159 -0.45 -20.65 2.16
N TRP A 160 -0.56 -19.47 2.77
CA TRP A 160 0.24 -19.14 3.95
C TRP A 160 -0.26 -19.81 5.21
N GLN A 161 0.67 -20.20 6.06
CA GLN A 161 0.44 -20.54 7.46
C GLN A 161 1.15 -19.51 8.33
N VAL A 162 0.45 -19.08 9.39
CA VAL A 162 0.95 -18.09 10.34
C VAL A 162 0.73 -18.61 11.75
N ALA A 163 1.79 -18.61 12.55
CA ALA A 163 1.75 -18.95 13.96
C ALA A 163 2.33 -17.81 14.79
N VAL A 164 1.74 -17.59 15.96
CA VAL A 164 2.24 -16.64 16.96
C VAL A 164 2.36 -17.37 18.28
N ILE A 165 3.54 -17.30 18.88
CA ILE A 165 3.93 -18.12 20.03
C ILE A 165 4.36 -17.19 21.16
N ASP A 166 3.76 -17.41 22.34
CA ASP A 166 4.21 -16.87 23.60
C ASP A 166 5.07 -17.93 24.32
N GLY A 167 6.40 -17.74 24.27
CA GLY A 167 7.38 -18.65 24.85
C GLY A 167 8.27 -19.40 23.86
N ASP A 168 8.99 -20.39 24.38
CA ASP A 168 9.96 -21.18 23.64
C ASP A 168 9.29 -22.25 22.76
N HIS A 169 9.91 -22.55 21.62
CA HIS A 169 9.40 -23.53 20.66
C HIS A 169 10.53 -24.27 19.94
N TRP A 170 10.20 -25.45 19.43
CA TRP A 170 11.04 -26.25 18.54
C TRP A 170 10.17 -26.76 17.40
N ILE A 171 10.58 -26.54 16.16
CA ILE A 171 9.80 -26.96 14.99
C ILE A 171 10.70 -27.63 13.94
N THR A 172 10.13 -28.60 13.24
CA THR A 172 10.58 -29.07 11.94
C THR A 172 9.43 -28.90 10.97
N HIS A 173 9.62 -28.14 9.89
CA HIS A 173 8.58 -27.90 8.90
C HIS A 173 9.19 -27.88 7.49
N THR A 174 8.31 -27.98 6.50
CA THR A 174 8.62 -27.84 5.09
C THR A 174 7.85 -26.64 4.56
N HIS A 175 8.52 -25.82 3.77
CA HIS A 175 7.94 -24.63 3.15
C HIS A 175 8.39 -24.49 1.70
N LEU A 176 7.67 -23.67 0.95
CA LEU A 176 8.09 -23.27 -0.39
C LEU A 176 9.32 -22.35 -0.30
N PRO A 177 10.44 -22.64 -1.00
CA PRO A 177 11.64 -21.79 -0.94
C PRO A 177 11.34 -20.32 -1.26
N GLY A 178 11.99 -19.41 -0.54
CA GLY A 178 11.79 -17.97 -0.68
C GLY A 178 10.49 -17.43 -0.05
N HIS A 179 9.76 -18.24 0.71
CA HIS A 179 8.48 -17.88 1.33
C HIS A 179 8.39 -18.30 2.80
N ALA A 180 9.45 -18.13 3.58
CA ALA A 180 9.41 -18.32 5.03
C ALA A 180 10.15 -17.22 5.80
N PHE A 181 9.60 -16.85 6.94
CA PHE A 181 10.15 -15.80 7.78
C PHE A 181 9.70 -15.94 9.22
N GLN A 182 10.66 -15.79 10.15
CA GLN A 182 10.41 -15.89 11.58
C GLN A 182 11.16 -14.79 12.30
N PHE A 183 10.47 -14.12 13.22
CA PHE A 183 11.06 -13.06 14.02
C PHE A 183 10.39 -12.97 15.39
N HIS A 184 11.11 -12.38 16.32
CA HIS A 184 10.62 -12.04 17.65
C HIS A 184 10.34 -10.53 17.73
N MET A 185 9.16 -10.17 18.25
CA MET A 185 8.73 -8.79 18.47
C MET A 185 7.80 -8.74 19.69
N SER A 186 7.99 -7.75 20.58
CA SER A 186 7.09 -7.49 21.71
C SER A 186 6.79 -8.71 22.62
N GLY A 187 7.74 -9.64 22.76
CA GLY A 187 7.61 -10.82 23.62
C GLY A 187 6.93 -12.02 22.94
N HIS A 188 6.69 -11.96 21.63
CA HIS A 188 6.12 -13.06 20.86
C HIS A 188 7.00 -13.44 19.69
N THR A 189 7.03 -14.74 19.38
CA THR A 189 7.61 -15.23 18.14
C THR A 189 6.53 -15.34 17.08
N TYR A 190 6.77 -14.70 15.94
CA TYR A 190 5.91 -14.77 14.77
C TYR A 190 6.59 -15.66 13.72
N MET A 191 5.83 -16.57 13.14
CA MET A 191 6.31 -17.52 12.14
C MET A 191 5.38 -17.52 10.96
N PHE A 192 5.94 -17.27 9.77
CA PHE A 192 5.25 -17.23 8.50
C PHE A 192 5.91 -18.23 7.57
N TRP A 193 5.11 -19.08 6.95
CA TRP A 193 5.60 -19.93 5.88
C TRP A 193 4.49 -20.31 4.90
N LYS A 194 4.85 -20.40 3.62
CA LYS A 194 3.95 -20.88 2.58
C LYS A 194 4.13 -22.38 2.39
N ILE A 195 3.01 -23.11 2.33
CA ILE A 195 3.03 -24.55 2.04
C ILE A 195 3.04 -24.79 0.52
N PRO A 196 3.72 -25.85 0.03
CA PRO A 196 3.61 -26.28 -1.36
C PRO A 196 2.16 -26.67 -1.71
N GLU A 197 1.76 -26.46 -2.97
CA GLU A 197 0.51 -27.01 -3.54
C GLU A 197 0.54 -28.55 -3.66
#